data_AF-A0A7W9JCS5-F1
#
_entry.id   AF-A0A7W9JCS5-F1
#
_cell.length_a   1.000
_cell.length_b   1.000
_cell.length_c   1.000
_cell.angle_alpha   90.00
_cell.angle_beta   90.00
_cell.angle_gamma   90.00
#
_symmetry.space_group_name_H-M   'P 1'
#
loop_
_entity.id
_entity.type
_entity.pdbx_description
1 polymer ?
#
loop_
_entity_poly.entity_id
_entity_poly.type
_entity_poly.pdbx_seq_one_letter_code
_entity_poly.pdbx_strand_id
1 'polypeptide(L)'
;MTEKTLLRPEGLVNSPAFTHVAVVPPGMTTLYVGGQNAVDGEGKLIGGDDAAAQTEQVMKNLKTALAAAGATVHDLVSMTIYLAEEVDLAKAYPVAAQGLEGAAPTVQGIRVTSLTVPGALLEVSAIAAVAP
;
A
#
# COMPACT_ATOMS: atom_id res chain seq x y z
N MET A 1 -6.71 20.31 14.18
CA MET A 1 -6.31 19.97 12.80
C MET A 1 -7.47 19.20 12.20
N THR A 2 -7.87 19.52 10.97
CA THR A 2 -8.99 18.87 10.27
C THR A 2 -8.53 17.83 9.25
N GLU A 3 -7.23 17.82 8.94
CA GLU A 3 -6.59 16.89 8.01
C GLU A 3 -5.49 16.11 8.74
N LYS A 4 -5.16 14.94 8.21
CA LYS A 4 -3.99 14.19 8.68
C LYS A 4 -2.71 14.92 8.27
N THR A 5 -1.66 14.72 9.06
CA THR A 5 -0.34 15.33 8.80
C THR A 5 0.71 14.24 8.62
N LEU A 6 1.53 14.36 7.57
CA LEU A 6 2.67 13.48 7.30
C LEU A 6 3.96 14.22 7.64
N LEU A 7 4.68 13.75 8.66
CA LEU A 7 5.86 14.41 9.20
C LEU A 7 7.13 13.67 8.79
N ARG A 8 8.12 14.45 8.37
CA ARG A 8 9.48 14.01 8.04
C ARG A 8 10.47 14.70 9.00
N PRO A 9 10.72 14.11 10.18
CA PRO A 9 11.55 14.73 11.22
C PRO A 9 12.99 14.95 10.76
N GLU A 10 13.62 16.00 11.28
CA GLU A 10 15.08 16.18 11.15
C GLU A 10 15.82 14.99 11.78
N GLY A 11 16.97 14.62 11.20
CA GLY A 11 17.79 13.50 11.67
C GLY A 11 17.41 12.13 11.08
N LEU A 12 16.35 12.04 10.28
CA LEU A 12 15.98 10.82 9.53
C LEU A 12 16.07 11.04 8.02
N VAL A 13 16.12 9.93 7.27
CA VAL A 13 16.15 9.97 5.80
C VAL A 13 14.90 10.67 5.26
N ASN A 14 15.08 11.62 4.34
CA ASN A 14 13.97 12.26 3.65
C ASN A 14 13.68 11.50 2.34
N SER A 15 12.51 10.85 2.26
CA SER A 15 12.10 10.04 1.12
C SER A 15 10.84 10.61 0.46
N PRO A 16 10.79 10.66 -0.89
CA PRO A 16 9.55 10.94 -1.61
C PRO A 16 8.57 9.76 -1.56
N ALA A 17 9.03 8.55 -1.26
CA ALA A 17 8.21 7.33 -1.32
C ALA A 17 7.42 7.03 -0.03
N PHE A 18 7.83 7.60 1.11
CA PHE A 18 7.16 7.37 2.40
C PHE A 18 7.37 8.56 3.36
N THR A 19 6.58 8.60 4.43
CA THR A 19 6.79 9.48 5.58
C THR A 19 7.16 8.69 6.83
N HIS A 20 7.81 9.32 7.81
CA HIS A 20 8.19 8.65 9.06
C HIS A 20 7.07 8.60 10.09
N VAL A 21 6.24 9.66 10.14
CA VAL A 21 5.14 9.76 11.10
C VAL A 21 3.89 10.27 10.39
N ALA A 22 2.74 9.65 10.69
CA ALA A 22 1.43 10.14 10.29
C ALA A 22 0.61 10.47 11.55
N VAL A 23 0.00 11.64 11.58
CA VAL A 23 -0.88 12.10 12.66
C VAL A 23 -2.30 12.19 12.12
N VAL A 24 -3.21 11.42 12.69
CA VAL A 24 -4.65 11.50 12.38
C VAL A 24 -5.33 12.29 13.50
N PRO A 25 -5.93 13.46 13.21
CA PRO A 25 -6.62 14.23 14.24
C PRO A 25 -7.93 13.58 14.70
N PRO A 26 -8.44 13.94 15.89
CA PRO A 26 -9.76 13.53 16.35
C PRO A 26 -10.86 13.93 15.35
N GLY A 27 -11.86 13.05 15.19
CA GLY A 27 -13.02 13.30 14.33
C GLY A 27 -12.92 12.69 12.93
N MET A 28 -11.78 12.17 12.50
CA MET A 28 -11.66 11.40 11.25
C MET A 28 -12.10 9.95 11.44
N THR A 29 -12.63 9.35 10.37
CA THR A 29 -12.93 7.91 10.34
C THR A 29 -11.70 7.15 9.88
N THR A 30 -11.22 6.23 10.71
CA THR A 30 -10.10 5.34 10.38
C THR A 30 -10.60 4.10 9.65
N LEU A 31 -9.98 3.81 8.51
CA LEU A 31 -10.25 2.63 7.70
C LEU A 31 -9.12 1.62 7.89
N TYR A 32 -9.48 0.37 8.15
CA TYR A 32 -8.55 -0.75 8.23
C TYR A 32 -8.73 -1.62 6.98
N VAL A 33 -7.71 -1.64 6.12
CA VAL A 33 -7.74 -2.33 4.84
C VAL A 33 -6.96 -3.63 4.97
N GLY A 34 -7.65 -4.75 4.75
CA GLY A 34 -7.04 -6.08 4.73
C GLY A 34 -6.03 -6.25 3.60
N GLY A 35 -5.25 -7.33 3.64
CA GLY A 35 -4.22 -7.62 2.65
C GLY A 35 -4.78 -7.72 1.23
N GLN A 36 -4.18 -6.98 0.31
CA GLN A 36 -4.45 -7.01 -1.12
C GLN A 36 -3.24 -7.63 -1.81
N ASN A 37 -3.44 -8.78 -2.45
CA ASN A 37 -2.48 -9.43 -3.34
C ASN A 37 -2.95 -9.30 -4.80
N ALA A 38 -2.30 -10.00 -5.73
CA ALA A 38 -2.61 -9.92 -7.17
C ALA A 38 -3.80 -10.79 -7.60
N VAL A 39 -4.71 -11.17 -6.70
CA VAL A 39 -5.93 -11.91 -7.03
C VAL A 39 -7.03 -10.96 -7.48
N ASP A 40 -7.64 -11.21 -8.63
CA ASP A 40 -8.75 -10.40 -9.16
C ASP A 40 -10.12 -10.75 -8.52
N GLY A 41 -11.17 -10.07 -8.99
CA GLY A 41 -12.54 -10.29 -8.51
C GLY A 41 -13.15 -11.66 -8.85
N GLU A 42 -12.50 -12.44 -9.72
CA GLU A 42 -12.89 -13.81 -10.05
C GLU A 42 -12.10 -14.85 -9.21
N GLY A 43 -11.21 -14.39 -8.33
CA GLY A 43 -10.36 -15.26 -7.52
C GLY A 43 -9.12 -15.77 -8.25
N LYS A 44 -8.74 -15.17 -9.38
CA LYS A 44 -7.58 -15.59 -10.18
C LYS A 44 -6.37 -14.74 -9.87
N LEU A 45 -5.21 -15.39 -9.67
CA LEU A 45 -3.92 -14.70 -9.59
C LEU A 45 -3.54 -14.12 -10.95
N ILE A 46 -3.30 -12.82 -10.99
CA ILE A 46 -2.86 -12.07 -12.17
C ILE A 46 -1.34 -11.89 -12.13
N GLY A 47 -0.71 -11.93 -13.30
CA GLY A 47 0.71 -11.57 -13.48
C GLY A 47 1.71 -12.74 -13.45
N GLY A 48 1.33 -13.92 -12.93
CA GLY A 48 2.26 -15.06 -12.85
C GLY A 48 3.56 -14.65 -12.16
N ASP A 49 4.71 -14.94 -12.76
CA ASP A 49 6.02 -14.59 -12.16
C ASP A 49 6.45 -13.13 -12.42
N ASP A 50 5.59 -12.31 -13.04
CA ASP A 50 5.86 -10.90 -13.31
C ASP A 50 5.47 -9.99 -12.14
N ALA A 51 6.48 -9.59 -11.36
CA ALA A 51 6.33 -8.67 -10.24
C ALA A 51 5.68 -7.32 -10.62
N ALA A 52 5.88 -6.80 -11.84
CA ALA A 52 5.25 -5.56 -12.28
C ALA A 52 3.74 -5.75 -12.45
N ALA A 53 3.33 -6.80 -13.17
CA ALA A 53 1.92 -7.11 -13.40
C ALA A 53 1.19 -7.45 -12.09
N GLN A 54 1.84 -8.20 -11.18
CA GLN A 54 1.27 -8.46 -9.85
C GLN A 54 1.09 -7.16 -9.05
N THR A 55 2.09 -6.26 -9.09
CA THR A 55 2.03 -4.99 -8.36
C THR A 55 0.91 -4.09 -8.90
N GLU A 56 0.70 -4.05 -10.22
CA GLU A 56 -0.41 -3.30 -10.82
C GLU A 56 -1.76 -3.81 -10.29
N GLN A 57 -1.96 -5.13 -10.25
CA GLN A 57 -3.20 -5.73 -9.74
C GLN A 57 -3.37 -5.46 -8.23
N VAL A 58 -2.30 -5.57 -7.44
CA VAL A 58 -2.31 -5.24 -6.00
C VAL A 58 -2.75 -3.79 -5.77
N MET A 59 -2.21 -2.84 -6.53
CA MET A 59 -2.57 -1.43 -6.42
C MET A 59 -4.01 -1.17 -6.88
N LYS A 60 -4.48 -1.85 -7.93
CA LYS A 60 -5.89 -1.80 -8.35
C LYS A 60 -6.84 -2.31 -7.27
N ASN A 61 -6.48 -3.41 -6.62
CA ASN A 61 -7.25 -4.00 -5.51
C ASN A 61 -7.28 -3.06 -4.30
N LEU A 62 -6.14 -2.49 -3.91
CA LEU A 62 -6.04 -1.48 -2.86
C LEU A 62 -6.95 -0.27 -3.13
N LYS A 63 -6.90 0.28 -4.35
CA LYS A 63 -7.78 1.39 -4.76
C LYS A 63 -9.25 1.01 -4.70
N THR A 64 -9.59 -0.21 -5.11
CA THR A 64 -10.97 -0.73 -5.04
C THR A 64 -11.45 -0.84 -3.59
N ALA A 65 -10.61 -1.35 -2.69
CA ALA A 65 -10.93 -1.47 -1.27
C ALA A 65 -11.10 -0.10 -0.58
N LEU A 66 -10.24 0.87 -0.91
CA LEU A 66 -10.37 2.25 -0.41
C LEU A 66 -11.65 2.92 -0.91
N ALA A 67 -11.96 2.76 -2.20
CA ALA A 67 -13.12 3.37 -2.83
C ALA A 67 -14.46 2.88 -2.23
N ALA A 68 -14.52 1.66 -1.68
CA ALA A 68 -15.69 1.15 -0.97
C ALA A 68 -16.09 2.00 0.26
N ALA A 69 -15.15 2.78 0.80
CA ALA A 69 -15.36 3.72 1.89
C ALA A 69 -15.22 5.19 1.45
N GLY A 70 -15.24 5.47 0.14
CA GLY A 70 -15.07 6.81 -0.41
C GLY A 70 -13.64 7.36 -0.29
N ALA A 71 -12.66 6.51 0.00
CA ALA A 71 -11.26 6.88 0.15
C ALA A 71 -10.45 6.67 -1.14
N THR A 72 -9.28 7.31 -1.18
CA THR A 72 -8.27 7.25 -2.24
C THR A 72 -6.90 6.90 -1.64
N VAL A 73 -5.89 6.69 -2.48
CA VAL A 73 -4.50 6.49 -2.00
C VAL A 73 -3.95 7.70 -1.23
N HIS A 74 -4.50 8.90 -1.47
CA HIS A 74 -4.15 10.08 -0.69
C HIS A 74 -4.71 10.06 0.73
N ASP A 75 -5.60 9.14 1.07
CA ASP A 75 -6.16 8.94 2.42
C ASP A 75 -5.35 7.92 3.25
N LEU A 76 -4.37 7.25 2.64
CA LEU A 76 -3.46 6.33 3.33
C LEU A 76 -2.67 6.99 4.46
N VAL A 77 -2.70 6.37 5.62
CA VAL A 77 -1.94 6.71 6.84
C VAL A 77 -0.70 5.82 6.92
N SER A 78 -0.88 4.51 6.72
CA SER A 78 0.19 3.52 6.74
C SER A 78 -0.05 2.40 5.74
N MET A 79 1.05 1.79 5.28
CA MET A 79 1.06 0.58 4.48
C MET A 79 2.04 -0.43 5.09
N THR A 80 1.62 -1.70 5.11
CA THR A 80 2.52 -2.83 5.37
C THR A 80 2.58 -3.68 4.11
N ILE A 81 3.79 -3.89 3.60
CA ILE A 81 4.07 -4.58 2.35
C ILE A 81 4.83 -5.85 2.69
N TYR A 82 4.21 -7.00 2.45
CA TYR A 82 4.87 -8.30 2.49
C TYR A 82 5.39 -8.63 1.09
N LEU A 83 6.64 -9.04 1.02
CA LEU A 83 7.40 -9.28 -0.20
C LEU A 83 7.92 -10.71 -0.15
N ALA A 84 7.47 -11.56 -1.08
CA ALA A 84 7.97 -12.93 -1.20
C ALA A 84 9.48 -12.91 -1.52
N GLU A 85 10.22 -14.00 -1.28
CA GLU A 85 11.67 -14.03 -1.42
C GLU A 85 12.11 -13.83 -2.88
N GLU A 86 11.31 -14.34 -3.80
CA GLU A 86 11.51 -14.33 -5.24
C GLU A 86 11.09 -13.02 -5.94
N VAL A 87 10.47 -12.06 -5.22
CA VAL A 87 9.98 -10.83 -5.87
C VAL A 87 11.11 -9.97 -6.41
N ASP A 88 10.99 -9.59 -7.68
CA ASP A 88 11.85 -8.62 -8.36
C ASP A 88 11.42 -7.19 -7.99
N LEU A 89 12.10 -6.62 -6.98
CA LEU A 89 11.82 -5.27 -6.49
C LEU A 89 12.09 -4.17 -7.52
N ALA A 90 13.00 -4.40 -8.47
CA ALA A 90 13.29 -3.42 -9.50
C ALA A 90 12.11 -3.25 -10.47
N LYS A 91 11.32 -4.32 -10.65
CA LYS A 91 10.06 -4.29 -11.40
C LYS A 91 8.88 -3.81 -10.55
N ALA A 92 8.80 -4.20 -9.28
CA ALA A 92 7.67 -3.85 -8.41
C ALA A 92 7.64 -2.37 -8.02
N TYR A 93 8.76 -1.80 -7.58
CA TYR A 93 8.77 -0.46 -6.99
C TYR A 93 8.29 0.67 -7.91
N PRO A 94 8.69 0.74 -9.19
CA PRO A 94 8.18 1.80 -10.09
C PRO A 94 6.66 1.73 -10.26
N VAL A 95 6.09 0.53 -10.35
CA VAL A 95 4.65 0.32 -10.50
C VAL A 95 3.91 0.69 -9.22
N ALA A 96 4.43 0.30 -8.06
CA ALA A 96 3.87 0.70 -6.77
C ALA A 96 3.87 2.22 -6.59
N ALA A 97 4.99 2.89 -6.93
CA ALA A 97 5.11 4.34 -6.86
C ALA A 97 4.10 5.06 -7.77
N GLN A 98 3.90 4.57 -9.00
CA GLN A 98 2.87 5.08 -9.90
C GLN A 98 1.47 4.87 -9.31
N GLY A 99 1.20 3.69 -8.75
CA GLY A 99 -0.06 3.36 -8.11
C GLY A 99 -0.40 4.25 -6.90
N LEU A 100 0.62 4.78 -6.21
CA LEU A 100 0.45 5.68 -5.07
C LEU A 100 0.17 7.14 -5.46
N GLU A 101 0.34 7.51 -6.73
CA GLU A 101 -0.03 8.85 -7.24
C GLU A 101 0.62 10.00 -6.43
N GLY A 102 1.84 9.78 -5.92
CA GLY A 102 2.56 10.75 -5.10
C GLY A 102 2.14 10.77 -3.62
N ALA A 103 1.18 9.95 -3.21
CA ALA A 103 0.93 9.68 -1.79
C ALA A 103 2.16 9.03 -1.14
N ALA A 104 2.48 9.46 0.08
CA ALA A 104 3.64 9.00 0.82
C ALA A 104 3.27 8.67 2.27
N PRO A 105 2.44 7.62 2.50
CA PRO A 105 2.09 7.18 3.85
C PRO A 105 3.32 6.66 4.60
N THR A 106 3.16 6.26 5.86
CA THR A 106 4.21 5.43 6.48
C THR A 106 4.25 4.07 5.78
N VAL A 107 5.44 3.48 5.65
CA VAL A 107 5.62 2.21 4.93
C VAL A 107 6.51 1.29 5.75
N GLN A 108 6.06 0.04 5.93
CA GLN A 108 6.86 -1.05 6.45
C GLN A 108 6.97 -2.14 5.38
N GLY A 109 8.19 -2.48 4.96
CA GLY A 109 8.48 -3.58 4.05
C GLY A 109 8.99 -4.81 4.81
N ILE A 110 8.45 -5.99 4.51
CA ILE A 110 8.78 -7.24 5.18
C ILE A 110 9.07 -8.31 4.13
N ARG A 111 10.28 -8.88 4.14
CA ARG A 111 10.60 -10.07 3.35
C ARG A 111 10.08 -11.32 4.05
N VAL A 112 9.38 -12.18 3.32
CA VAL A 112 8.86 -13.47 3.80
C VAL A 112 9.20 -14.57 2.79
N THR A 113 9.24 -15.82 3.24
CA THR A 113 9.53 -16.96 2.36
C THR A 113 8.44 -17.16 1.30
N SER A 114 7.17 -16.95 1.66
CA SER A 114 6.04 -17.03 0.73
C SER A 114 4.80 -16.35 1.33
N LEU A 115 3.79 -16.12 0.50
CA LEU A 115 2.49 -15.58 0.87
C LEU A 115 1.42 -16.69 0.92
N THR A 116 0.27 -16.38 1.51
CA THR A 116 -0.83 -17.33 1.68
C THR A 116 -1.45 -17.76 0.35
N VAL A 117 -1.49 -16.86 -0.64
CA VAL A 117 -1.88 -17.16 -2.02
C VAL A 117 -0.68 -17.76 -2.77
N PRO A 118 -0.75 -19.01 -3.24
CA PRO A 118 0.34 -19.61 -4.00
C PRO A 118 0.69 -18.79 -5.24
N GLY A 119 1.98 -18.47 -5.41
CA GLY A 119 2.50 -17.68 -6.52
C GLY A 119 2.35 -16.15 -6.37
N ALA A 120 1.71 -15.66 -5.31
CA ALA A 120 1.69 -14.22 -5.03
C ALA A 120 3.08 -13.75 -4.60
N LEU A 121 3.55 -12.65 -5.20
CA LEU A 121 4.87 -12.07 -4.99
C LEU A 121 4.87 -10.95 -3.96
N LEU A 122 3.72 -10.30 -3.78
CA LEU A 122 3.53 -9.23 -2.81
C LEU A 122 2.09 -9.15 -2.31
N GLU A 123 1.94 -8.68 -1.07
CA GLU A 123 0.66 -8.39 -0.44
C GLU A 123 0.75 -7.08 0.35
N VAL A 124 -0.25 -6.22 0.19
CA VAL A 124 -0.31 -4.89 0.81
C VAL A 124 -1.53 -4.78 1.71
N SER A 125 -1.32 -4.51 2.99
CA SER A 125 -2.38 -4.04 3.89
C SER A 125 -2.16 -2.56 4.23
N ALA A 126 -3.22 -1.87 4.63
CA ALA A 126 -3.14 -0.44 4.86
C ALA A 126 -4.09 0.05 5.95
N ILE A 127 -3.75 1.21 6.51
CA ILE A 127 -4.65 2.04 7.31
C ILE A 127 -4.84 3.34 6.54
N ALA A 128 -6.08 3.82 6.44
CA ALA A 128 -6.41 5.12 5.88
C ALA A 128 -7.27 5.93 6.86
N ALA A 129 -7.38 7.24 6.64
CA ALA A 129 -8.27 8.10 7.40
C ALA A 129 -8.94 9.12 6.49
N VAL A 130 -10.26 9.22 6.59
CA VAL A 130 -11.08 10.17 5.83
C VAL A 130 -11.73 11.18 6.77
N ALA A 131 -11.89 12.40 6.29
CA ALA A 131 -12.68 13.42 6.97
C ALA A 131 -14.17 13.00 7.01
N PRO A 132 -14.95 13.54 7.97
CA PRO A 132 -16.41 13.36 8.03
C PRO A 132 -17.14 13.78 6.75
#